data_AF-A0A819L5N1-F1
#
_entry.id   AF-A0A819L5N1-F1
#
_cell.length_a   1.000
_cell.length_b   1.000
_cell.length_c   1.000
_cell.angle_alpha   90.00
_cell.angle_beta   90.00
_cell.angle_gamma   90.00
#
_symmetry.space_group_name_H-M   'P 1'
#
loop_
_entity.id
_entity.type
_entity.pdbx_description
1 polymer ?
#
loop_
_entity_poly.entity_id
_entity_poly.type
_entity_poly.pdbx_seq_one_letter_code
_entity_poly.pdbx_strand_id
1 'polypeptide(L)'
;MDSLFPQTSVVIREIQNDLLAFENSQDRETDTNCSNHINNQFQRLSEMCDRLDILVNKEPVQRRAQSRQRLNEIKYDIRHYQVRSLFYTSRINSRYP
;
A
#
# COMPACT_ATOMS: atom_id res chain seq x y z
N MET A 1 11.33 5.08 -14.90
CA MET A 1 10.94 3.75 -14.40
C MET A 1 11.68 3.40 -13.12
N ASP A 2 13.02 3.48 -13.11
CA ASP A 2 13.83 3.08 -11.96
C ASP A 2 13.65 3.91 -10.67
N SER A 3 13.06 5.10 -10.72
CA SER A 3 12.81 5.92 -9.52
C SER A 3 11.47 5.63 -8.84
N LEU A 4 10.44 5.18 -9.58
CA LEU A 4 9.14 4.88 -8.98
C LEU A 4 9.14 3.56 -8.22
N PHE A 5 9.90 2.56 -8.68
CA PHE A 5 9.99 1.27 -7.98
C PHE A 5 10.51 1.39 -6.53
N PRO A 6 11.65 2.06 -6.26
CA PRO A 6 12.11 2.32 -4.90
C PRO A 6 11.12 3.12 -4.07
N GLN A 7 10.44 4.11 -4.67
CA GLN A 7 9.44 4.92 -3.98
C GLN A 7 8.25 4.05 -3.52
N THR A 8 7.76 3.15 -4.37
CA THR A 8 6.68 2.24 -3.99
C THR A 8 7.11 1.30 -2.86
N SER A 9 8.35 0.78 -2.91
CA SER A 9 8.91 -0.03 -1.82
C SER A 9 9.13 0.73 -0.51
N VAL A 10 9.32 2.05 -0.56
CA VAL A 10 9.37 2.90 0.64
C VAL A 10 7.97 3.02 1.25
N VAL A 11 6.96 3.35 0.45
CA VAL A 11 5.58 3.50 0.95
C VAL A 11 5.04 2.16 1.49
N ILE A 12 5.39 1.03 0.89
CA ILE A 12 5.03 -0.29 1.44
C ILE A 12 5.65 -0.51 2.83
N ARG A 13 6.91 -0.12 3.04
CA ARG A 13 7.56 -0.21 4.36
C ARG A 13 6.94 0.75 5.37
N GLU A 14 6.52 1.94 4.93
CA GLU A 14 5.78 2.88 5.78
C GLU A 14 4.47 2.25 6.25
N ILE A 15 3.69 1.67 5.33
CA ILE A 15 2.43 0.96 5.67
C ILE A 15 2.69 -0.18 6.65
N GLN A 16 3.77 -0.96 6.47
CA GLN A 16 4.14 -2.01 7.43
C GLN A 16 4.45 -1.46 8.81
N ASN A 17 5.21 -0.36 8.89
CA ASN A 17 5.55 0.28 10.17
C ASN A 17 4.30 0.86 10.84
N ASP A 18 3.39 1.47 10.07
CA ASP A 18 2.13 2.00 10.58
C ASP A 18 1.24 0.88 11.11
N LEU A 19 1.18 -0.28 10.43
CA LEU A 19 0.46 -1.46 10.90
C LEU A 19 1.06 -2.05 12.18
N LEU A 20 2.39 -2.02 12.34
CA LEU A 20 3.04 -2.43 13.58
C LEU A 20 2.79 -1.44 14.71
N ALA A 21 2.78 -0.14 14.43
CA ALA A 21 2.41 0.89 15.40
C ALA A 21 0.96 0.71 15.87
N PHE A 22 0.06 0.39 14.94
CA PHE A 22 -1.34 0.05 15.23
C PHE A 22 -1.49 -1.18 16.13
N GLU A 23 -0.68 -2.22 15.94
CA GLU A 23 -0.72 -3.40 16.82
C GLU A 23 -0.30 -3.08 18.27
N ASN A 24 0.49 -2.02 18.46
CA ASN A 24 0.98 -1.59 19.77
C ASN A 24 0.14 -0.46 20.40
N SER A 25 -0.79 0.17 19.68
CA SER A 25 -1.67 1.20 20.23
C SER A 25 -2.82 0.61 21.05
N GLN A 26 -3.18 1.31 22.13
CA GLN A 26 -4.25 0.91 23.06
C GLN A 26 -5.43 1.88 23.10
N ASP A 27 -5.36 3.01 22.40
CA ASP A 27 -6.39 4.05 22.42
C ASP A 27 -7.22 4.06 21.14
N ARG A 28 -8.55 4.20 21.28
CA ARG A 28 -9.48 4.25 20.13
C ARG A 28 -9.13 5.34 19.13
N GLU A 29 -8.77 6.52 19.61
CA GLU A 29 -8.46 7.67 18.75
C GLU A 29 -7.19 7.44 17.93
N THR A 30 -6.15 6.87 18.54
CA THR A 30 -4.90 6.53 17.84
C THR A 30 -5.11 5.41 16.84
N ASP A 31 -5.91 4.39 17.19
CA ASP A 31 -6.34 3.33 16.28
C ASP A 31 -7.06 3.87 15.04
N THR A 32 -8.03 4.78 15.22
CA THR A 32 -8.78 5.39 14.10
C THR A 32 -7.91 6.30 13.24
N ASN A 33 -7.04 7.13 13.85
CA ASN A 33 -6.13 8.01 13.13
C ASN A 33 -5.10 7.22 12.31
N CYS A 34 -4.56 6.14 12.88
CA CYS A 34 -3.64 5.25 12.19
C CYS A 34 -4.33 4.54 11.01
N SER A 35 -5.56 4.03 11.20
CA SER A 35 -6.35 3.44 10.11
C SER A 35 -6.62 4.43 8.97
N ASN A 36 -6.91 5.69 9.29
CA ASN A 36 -7.10 6.73 8.27
C ASN A 36 -5.79 7.08 7.54
N HIS A 37 -4.67 7.13 8.27
CA HIS A 37 -3.35 7.36 7.68
C HIS A 37 -2.99 6.24 6.70
N ILE A 38 -3.16 4.98 7.11
CA ILE A 38 -2.93 3.80 6.27
C ILE A 38 -3.80 3.84 5.00
N ASN A 39 -5.08 4.20 5.12
CA ASN A 39 -5.96 4.36 3.95
C ASN A 39 -5.50 5.45 2.98
N ASN A 40 -5.05 6.60 3.49
CA ASN A 40 -4.48 7.65 2.64
C ASN A 40 -3.20 7.20 1.93
N GLN A 41 -2.36 6.42 2.60
CA GLN A 41 -1.15 5.86 2.00
C GLN A 41 -1.49 4.85 0.90
N PHE A 42 -2.51 4.01 1.09
CA PHE A 42 -3.03 3.14 0.02
C PHE A 42 -3.56 3.92 -1.19
N GLN A 43 -4.26 5.03 -0.96
CA GLN A 43 -4.74 5.86 -2.06
C GLN A 43 -3.58 6.42 -2.89
N ARG A 44 -2.54 6.96 -2.23
CA ARG A 44 -1.31 7.40 -2.90
C ARG A 44 -0.64 6.27 -3.68
N LEU A 45 -0.60 5.08 -3.10
CA LEU A 45 0.00 3.90 -3.72
C LEU A 45 -0.75 3.46 -4.98
N SER A 46 -2.09 3.56 -4.97
CA SER A 46 -2.93 3.32 -6.14
C SER A 46 -2.60 4.31 -7.26
N GLU A 47 -2.51 5.60 -6.95
CA GLU A 47 -2.16 6.64 -7.92
C GLU A 47 -0.75 6.43 -8.51
N MET A 48 0.21 6.00 -7.68
CA MET A 48 1.56 5.64 -8.14
C MET A 48 1.53 4.43 -9.06
N CYS A 49 0.72 3.41 -8.75
CA CYS A 49 0.53 2.24 -9.60
C CYS A 49 -0.10 2.58 -10.95
N ASP A 50 -1.08 3.47 -10.99
CA ASP A 50 -1.70 3.93 -12.24
C ASP A 50 -0.68 4.67 -13.12
N ARG A 51 0.15 5.52 -12.50
CA ARG A 51 1.26 6.19 -13.20
C ARG A 51 2.29 5.19 -13.73
N LEU A 52 2.65 4.18 -12.93
CA LEU A 52 3.54 3.09 -13.36
C LEU A 52 2.94 2.31 -14.53
N ASP A 53 1.65 2.00 -14.52
CA ASP A 53 0.98 1.26 -15.61
C ASP A 53 1.07 2.03 -16.94
N ILE A 54 0.83 3.34 -16.91
CA ILE A 54 1.00 4.22 -18.09
C ILE A 54 2.45 4.19 -18.58
N LEU A 55 3.43 4.27 -17.67
CA LEU A 55 4.85 4.23 -18.03
C LEU A 55 5.25 2.86 -18.60
N VAL A 56 4.72 1.74 -18.07
CA VAL A 56 5.04 0.39 -18.55
C VAL A 56 4.58 0.24 -19.99
N ASN A 57 3.43 0.84 -20.34
CA ASN A 57 2.93 0.84 -21.70
C ASN A 57 3.79 1.69 -22.67
N LYS A 58 4.60 2.63 -22.16
CA LYS A 58 5.53 3.45 -22.94
C LYS A 58 6.93 2.87 -23.08
N GLU A 59 7.24 1.76 -22.40
CA GLU A 59 8.57 1.14 -22.49
C GLU A 59 8.74 0.27 -23.76
N PRO A 60 9.98 0.14 -24.25
CA PRO A 60 10.30 -0.76 -25.36
C PRO A 60 9.97 -2.22 -24.99
N VAL A 61 9.52 -2.99 -25.98
CA VAL A 61 8.99 -4.36 -25.83
C VAL A 61 9.93 -5.28 -25.01
N GLN A 62 11.24 -5.09 -25.15
CA GLN A 62 12.28 -5.86 -24.46
C GLN A 62 12.25 -5.70 -22.93
N ARG A 63 11.89 -4.51 -22.41
CA ARG A 63 11.82 -4.22 -20.97
C ARG A 63 10.39 -4.26 -20.43
N ARG A 64 9.40 -4.08 -21.30
CA ARG A 64 7.97 -4.06 -20.96
C ARG A 64 7.52 -5.31 -20.19
N ALA A 65 8.00 -6.50 -20.58
CA ALA A 65 7.65 -7.74 -19.88
C ALA A 65 8.14 -7.74 -18.42
N GLN A 66 9.40 -7.37 -18.19
CA GLN A 66 9.99 -7.30 -16.86
C GLN A 66 9.31 -6.23 -15.99
N SER A 67 9.08 -5.03 -16.54
CA SER A 67 8.43 -3.94 -15.82
C SER A 67 6.97 -4.26 -15.47
N ARG A 68 6.28 -5.01 -16.34
CA ARG A 68 4.91 -5.48 -16.10
C ARG A 68 4.85 -6.55 -15.01
N GLN A 69 5.82 -7.45 -14.98
CA GLN A 69 5.92 -8.43 -13.89
C GLN A 69 6.11 -7.72 -12.53
N ARG A 70 7.07 -6.79 -12.44
CA ARG A 70 7.30 -6.04 -11.20
C ARG A 70 6.08 -5.22 -10.78
N LEU A 71 5.36 -4.63 -11.73
CA LEU A 71 4.11 -3.91 -11.43
C LEU A 71 3.03 -4.85 -10.89
N ASN A 72 2.95 -6.09 -11.40
CA ASN A 72 2.01 -7.09 -10.88
C ASN A 72 2.37 -7.55 -9.47
N GLU A 73 3.66 -7.74 -9.18
CA GLU A 73 4.15 -8.05 -7.82
C GLU A 73 3.74 -6.94 -6.85
N ILE A 74 3.98 -5.68 -7.20
CA ILE A 74 3.53 -4.53 -6.40
C ILE A 74 2.00 -4.54 -6.23
N LYS A 75 1.22 -4.69 -7.30
CA LYS A 75 -0.25 -4.72 -7.22
C LYS A 75 -0.75 -5.86 -6.33
N TYR A 76 -0.04 -6.98 -6.29
CA TYR A 76 -0.34 -8.08 -5.37
C TYR A 76 -0.08 -7.69 -3.92
N ASP A 77 1.08 -7.13 -3.63
CA ASP A 77 1.45 -6.66 -2.28
C ASP A 77 0.46 -5.63 -1.74
N ILE A 78 0.07 -4.65 -2.56
CA ILE A 78 -0.92 -3.64 -2.20
C ILE A 78 -2.23 -4.29 -1.78
N ARG A 79 -2.75 -5.21 -2.59
CA ARG A 79 -4.00 -5.92 -2.28
C ARG A 79 -3.87 -6.74 -1.00
N HIS A 80 -2.72 -7.37 -0.78
CA HIS A 80 -2.46 -8.12 0.44
C HIS A 80 -2.55 -7.23 1.68
N TYR A 81 -1.84 -6.08 1.68
CA TYR A 81 -1.88 -5.15 2.80
C TYR A 81 -3.23 -4.46 2.97
N GLN A 82 -3.93 -4.17 1.88
CA GLN A 82 -5.26 -3.55 1.91
C GLN A 82 -6.28 -4.48 2.58
N VAL A 83 -6.28 -5.77 2.23
CA VAL A 83 -7.10 -6.78 2.90
C VAL A 83 -6.76 -6.85 4.39
N ARG A 84 -5.47 -6.84 4.73
CA ARG A 84 -5.01 -6.83 6.12
C ARG A 84 -5.52 -5.59 6.88
N SER A 85 -5.46 -4.40 6.28
CA SER A 85 -6.02 -3.16 6.84
C SER A 85 -7.53 -3.25 7.12
N LEU A 86 -8.32 -3.81 6.20
CA LEU A 86 -9.76 -4.00 6.39
C LEU A 86 -10.08 -4.90 7.59
N PHE A 87 -9.29 -5.95 7.80
CA PHE A 87 -9.43 -6.81 8.97
C PHE A 87 -9.15 -6.05 10.28
N TYR A 88 -8.18 -5.13 10.30
CA TYR A 88 -7.91 -4.28 11.46
C TYR A 88 -9.05 -3.30 11.73
N THR A 89 -9.56 -2.59 10.72
CA THR A 89 -10.71 -1.67 10.89
C THR A 89 -11.93 -2.42 11.43
N SER A 90 -12.18 -3.63 10.94
CA SER A 90 -13.24 -4.50 11.45
C SER A 90 -13.03 -4.89 12.91
N ARG A 91 -11.76 -5.14 13.31
CA ARG A 91 -11.40 -5.37 14.72
C ARG A 91 -11.58 -4.14 15.61
N ILE A 92 -11.23 -2.94 15.15
CA ILE A 92 -11.45 -1.68 15.90
C ILE A 92 -12.93 -1.50 16.19
N ASN A 93 -13.77 -1.62 15.16
CA ASN A 93 -15.23 -1.50 15.28
C ASN A 93 -15.82 -2.55 16.22
N SER A 94 -15.25 -3.75 16.27
CA SER A 94 -15.67 -4.78 17.23
C SER A 94 -15.15 -4.55 18.65
N ARG A 95 -14.01 -3.86 18.83
CA ARG A 95 -13.39 -3.57 20.14
C ARG A 95 -14.04 -2.35 20.81
N TYR A 96 -14.56 -1.40 20.02
CA TYR A 96 -15.21 -0.19 20.48
C TYR A 96 -16.56 0.00 19.75
N PRO A 97 -17.67 -0.56 20.26
CA PRO A 97 -19.00 -0.34 19.70
C PRO A 97 -19.47 1.13 19.79
#